data_AF-A0A1F5CRP6-F1
#
_entry.id   AF-A0A1F5CRP6-F1
#
_cell.length_a   1.000
_cell.length_b   1.000
_cell.length_c   1.000
_cell.angle_alpha   90.00
_cell.angle_beta   90.00
_cell.angle_gamma   90.00
#
_symmetry.space_group_name_H-M   'P 1'
#
loop_
_entity.id
_entity.type
_entity.pdbx_description
1 polymer ?
#
loop_
_entity_poly.entity_id
_entity_poly.type
_entity_poly.pdbx_seq_one_letter_code
_entity_poly.pdbx_strand_id
1 'polypeptide(L)'
;MCPYEAIKRDPETGKVEIDLQKCQVCGICYSACPVSAVEIVYYDYATLVNYVKKMREERKSDTLVLMCRGNSPSTREIEHILKNQGLSVKNYIPLRLPCSGRVPTDFLLKTLKLGIKSIVSIQCEDAFCRFKEGTKISTRRFILTKNVLDQLGLDKNSVRVIKHSRKAVYDTEKCVGCDKCVFICPYKAIEPEPFATPKILNEECMGCGACALVCPYDAIQVEGFEFENVLKLYTESARKLKAEGKFPVILVFCCQWAEFSVLDNPESLLLKKAVVLEVPCFKSLDPGHVINALHNGFDGVMAAVCSNEDCKLQEGGETAERNMTVLKNALKKIDLLERFELYRISPRCTDDFNQKLEEFSRRIAALPRLEVEAKPNV
;
A
#
# COMPACT_ATOMS: atom_id res chain seq x y z
N MET A 1 21.37 -13.43 2.57
CA MET A 1 20.71 -12.15 2.93
C MET A 1 19.45 -11.86 2.13
N CYS A 2 19.30 -12.34 0.88
CA CYS A 2 18.06 -12.18 0.15
C CYS A 2 17.02 -13.25 0.57
N PRO A 3 15.84 -12.86 1.11
CA PRO A 3 14.81 -13.84 1.50
C PRO A 3 14.03 -14.44 0.30
N TYR A 4 14.44 -14.09 -0.92
CA TYR A 4 13.85 -14.52 -2.19
C TYR A 4 14.85 -15.20 -3.12
N GLU A 5 16.07 -15.49 -2.63
CA GLU A 5 17.11 -16.17 -3.42
C GLU A 5 17.45 -15.49 -4.75
N ALA A 6 17.20 -14.18 -4.81
CA ALA A 6 17.46 -13.35 -6.00
C ALA A 6 18.94 -12.97 -6.14
N ILE A 7 19.82 -13.36 -5.21
CA ILE A 7 21.25 -13.02 -5.27
C ILE A 7 22.01 -14.32 -5.41
N LYS A 8 22.76 -14.45 -6.50
CA LYS A 8 23.64 -15.59 -6.78
C LYS A 8 25.08 -15.12 -6.72
N ARG A 9 25.96 -15.99 -6.25
CA ARG A 9 27.40 -15.78 -6.28
C ARG A 9 28.02 -16.91 -7.09
N ASP A 10 28.73 -16.55 -8.14
CA ASP A 10 29.51 -17.48 -8.93
C ASP A 10 30.66 -18.03 -8.06
N PRO A 11 30.81 -19.36 -7.94
CA PRO A 11 31.79 -19.96 -7.04
C PRO A 11 33.24 -19.84 -7.54
N GLU A 12 33.46 -19.67 -8.85
CA GLU A 12 34.80 -19.63 -9.45
C GLU A 12 35.34 -18.21 -9.54
N THR A 13 34.50 -17.28 -10.03
CA THR A 13 34.86 -15.87 -10.24
C THR A 13 34.54 -15.01 -9.01
N GLY A 14 33.71 -15.50 -8.09
CA GLY A 14 33.20 -14.73 -6.96
C GLY A 14 32.20 -13.63 -7.33
N LYS A 15 31.86 -13.49 -8.63
CA LYS A 15 30.95 -12.47 -9.16
C LYS A 15 29.56 -12.64 -8.54
N VAL A 16 28.95 -11.53 -8.13
CA VAL A 16 27.59 -11.52 -7.57
C VAL A 16 26.63 -10.98 -8.61
N GLU A 17 25.54 -11.69 -8.83
CA GLU A 17 24.49 -11.31 -9.79
C GLU A 17 23.12 -11.28 -9.10
N ILE A 18 22.29 -10.32 -9.51
CA ILE A 18 20.93 -10.17 -9.01
C ILE A 18 19.96 -10.64 -10.10
N ASP A 19 19.22 -11.70 -9.80
CA ASP A 19 18.12 -12.20 -10.60
C ASP A 19 16.92 -11.25 -10.45
N LEU A 20 16.71 -10.40 -11.47
CA LEU A 20 15.67 -9.38 -11.46
C LEU A 20 14.25 -9.98 -11.47
N GLN A 21 14.08 -11.20 -12.00
CA GLN A 21 12.77 -11.87 -12.00
C GLN A 21 12.39 -12.32 -10.58
N LYS A 22 13.36 -12.76 -9.79
CA LYS A 22 13.16 -13.10 -8.37
C LYS A 22 13.16 -11.90 -7.43
N CYS A 23 13.83 -10.80 -7.80
CA CYS A 23 13.96 -9.62 -6.96
C CYS A 23 12.60 -8.98 -6.66
N GLN A 24 12.25 -8.88 -5.38
CA GLN A 24 10.98 -8.27 -4.92
C GLN A 24 11.11 -6.79 -4.58
N VAL A 25 12.25 -6.18 -4.90
CA VAL A 25 12.59 -4.77 -4.60
C VAL A 25 12.43 -4.40 -3.12
N CYS A 26 12.73 -5.33 -2.21
CA CYS A 26 12.60 -5.12 -0.78
C CYS A 26 13.61 -4.10 -0.21
N GLY A 27 14.80 -3.99 -0.83
CA GLY A 27 15.91 -3.13 -0.39
C GLY A 27 16.76 -3.69 0.76
N ILE A 28 16.55 -4.94 1.16
CA ILE A 28 17.30 -5.57 2.26
C ILE A 28 18.78 -5.73 1.91
N CYS A 29 19.09 -6.24 0.71
CA CYS A 29 20.48 -6.40 0.27
C CYS A 29 21.19 -5.05 0.10
N TYR A 30 20.50 -4.07 -0.49
CA TYR A 30 20.95 -2.68 -0.61
C TYR A 30 21.41 -2.13 0.75
N SER A 31 20.51 -2.18 1.73
CA SER A 31 20.77 -1.65 3.08
C SER A 31 21.72 -2.47 3.94
N ALA A 32 22.15 -3.65 3.47
CA ALA A 32 23.08 -4.51 4.18
C ALA A 32 24.48 -4.48 3.56
N CYS A 33 24.66 -3.89 2.38
CA CYS A 33 25.95 -3.83 1.70
C CYS A 33 26.81 -2.71 2.31
N PRO A 34 27.94 -3.03 2.99
CA PRO A 34 28.77 -2.02 3.65
C PRO A 34 29.58 -1.16 2.67
N VAL A 35 29.74 -1.62 1.42
CA VAL A 35 30.51 -0.95 0.37
C VAL A 35 29.61 -0.36 -0.72
N SER A 36 28.29 -0.34 -0.51
CA SER A 36 27.32 0.23 -1.46
C SER A 36 27.39 -0.37 -2.88
N ALA A 37 27.80 -1.63 -3.02
CA ALA A 37 27.91 -2.33 -4.30
C ALA A 37 26.55 -2.71 -4.92
N VAL A 38 25.45 -2.52 -4.19
CA VAL A 38 24.10 -2.76 -4.67
C VAL A 38 23.46 -1.41 -4.91
N GLU A 39 22.90 -1.21 -6.09
CA GLU A 39 22.13 -0.02 -6.44
C GLU A 39 20.62 -0.31 -6.38
N ILE A 40 19.82 0.72 -6.16
CA ILE A 40 18.36 0.64 -6.16
C ILE A 40 17.77 1.81 -6.93
N VAL A 41 16.69 1.56 -7.67
CA VAL A 41 16.06 2.54 -8.56
C VAL A 41 15.37 3.67 -7.79
N TYR A 42 14.86 3.38 -6.60
CA TYR A 42 14.15 4.34 -5.75
C TYR A 42 14.50 4.16 -4.27
N TYR A 43 14.29 5.22 -3.48
CA TYR A 43 14.60 5.27 -2.05
C TYR A 43 16.06 4.90 -1.73
N ASP A 44 17.00 5.30 -2.60
CA ASP A 44 18.40 5.25 -2.24
C ASP A 44 18.67 6.17 -1.04
N TYR A 45 19.79 5.92 -0.39
CA TYR A 45 20.22 6.61 0.81
C TYR A 45 20.22 8.13 0.66
N ALA A 46 20.76 8.66 -0.44
CA ALA A 46 20.89 10.11 -0.62
C ALA A 46 19.51 10.75 -0.79
N THR A 47 18.63 10.13 -1.58
CA THR A 47 17.25 10.57 -1.76
C THR A 47 16.49 10.58 -0.43
N LEU A 48 16.60 9.52 0.39
CA LEU A 48 15.94 9.46 1.69
C LEU A 48 16.44 10.54 2.66
N VAL A 49 17.75 10.75 2.72
CA VAL A 49 18.34 11.77 3.60
C VAL A 49 17.92 13.17 3.17
N ASN A 50 17.93 13.46 1.86
CA ASN A 50 17.51 14.75 1.32
C ASN A 50 16.02 15.00 1.55
N TYR A 51 15.18 13.98 1.43
CA TYR A 51 13.77 14.06 1.78
C TYR A 51 13.57 14.50 3.24
N VAL A 52 14.25 13.85 4.19
CA VAL A 52 14.12 14.21 5.62
C VAL A 52 14.57 15.65 5.88
N LYS A 53 15.68 16.10 5.27
CA LYS A 53 16.13 17.50 5.39
C LYS A 53 15.07 18.49 4.92
N LYS A 54 14.57 18.29 3.69
CA LYS A 54 13.56 19.14 3.08
C LYS A 54 12.27 19.18 3.92
N MET A 55 11.75 18.02 4.30
CA MET A 55 10.51 17.93 5.08
C MET A 55 10.64 18.52 6.49
N ARG A 56 11.83 18.45 7.10
CA ARG A 56 12.09 19.08 8.39
C ARG A 56 11.94 20.59 8.32
N GLU A 57 12.41 21.21 7.25
CA GLU A 57 12.28 22.65 7.02
C GLU A 57 10.82 23.04 6.74
N GLU A 58 10.15 22.29 5.87
CA GLU A 58 8.76 22.56 5.49
C GLU A 58 7.77 22.36 6.64
N ARG A 59 7.90 21.26 7.40
CA ARG A 59 6.97 20.91 8.49
C ARG A 59 7.39 21.48 9.84
N LYS A 60 8.61 22.00 9.96
CA LYS A 60 9.20 22.46 11.24
C LYS A 60 9.06 21.43 12.36
N SER A 61 9.22 20.15 12.02
CA SER A 61 9.13 19.04 12.96
C SER A 61 10.48 18.35 13.11
N ASP A 62 10.82 17.95 14.33
CA ASP A 62 11.99 17.14 14.66
C ASP A 62 11.62 15.68 14.95
N THR A 63 10.39 15.27 14.63
CA THR A 63 9.92 13.89 14.76
C THR A 63 9.76 13.25 13.38
N LEU A 64 10.49 12.18 13.14
CA LEU A 64 10.43 11.36 11.92
C LEU A 64 9.60 10.11 12.19
N VAL A 65 8.57 9.87 11.38
CA VAL A 65 7.76 8.65 11.45
C VAL A 65 8.00 7.81 10.21
N LEU A 66 8.72 6.70 10.36
CA LEU A 66 8.93 5.72 9.30
C LEU A 66 7.75 4.77 9.23
N MET A 67 7.16 4.58 8.05
CA MET A 67 5.94 3.79 7.86
C MET A 67 6.13 2.73 6.78
N CYS A 68 5.93 1.47 7.12
CA CYS A 68 5.89 0.38 6.13
C CYS A 68 4.60 0.40 5.32
N ARG A 69 4.68 0.26 3.99
CA ARG A 69 3.50 -0.03 3.15
C ARG A 69 2.74 -1.27 3.60
N GLY A 70 3.41 -2.32 4.09
CA GLY A 70 2.71 -3.50 4.63
C GLY A 70 1.62 -3.18 5.64
N ASN A 71 1.87 -2.22 6.54
CA ASN A 71 0.88 -1.76 7.50
C ASN A 71 0.03 -0.59 6.96
N SER A 72 0.61 0.19 6.04
CA SER A 72 0.13 1.41 5.38
C SER A 72 -1.06 2.15 6.01
N PRO A 73 -1.01 2.59 7.27
CA PRO A 73 -2.04 3.48 7.75
C PRO A 73 -2.04 4.70 6.83
N SER A 74 -3.21 5.15 6.38
CA SER A 74 -3.28 6.47 5.76
C SER A 74 -2.71 7.50 6.75
N THR A 75 -2.23 8.66 6.30
CA THR A 75 -1.71 9.69 7.24
C THR A 75 -2.67 10.03 8.38
N ARG A 76 -3.98 9.80 8.17
CA ARG A 76 -5.06 9.99 9.14
C ARG A 76 -5.07 8.94 10.27
N GLU A 77 -4.62 7.71 10.01
CA GLU A 77 -4.57 6.64 11.02
C GLU A 77 -3.32 6.71 11.91
N ILE A 78 -2.26 7.39 11.44
CA ILE A 78 -0.99 7.47 12.16
C ILE A 78 -1.15 8.11 13.53
N GLU A 79 -1.92 9.18 13.64
CA GLU A 79 -2.15 9.85 14.92
C GLU A 79 -2.87 8.94 15.92
N HIS A 80 -3.82 8.13 15.45
CA HIS A 80 -4.51 7.14 16.27
C HIS A 80 -3.56 6.04 16.75
N ILE A 81 -2.73 5.50 15.85
CA ILE A 81 -1.72 4.48 16.18
C ILE A 81 -0.72 5.02 17.21
N LEU A 82 -0.22 6.25 17.00
CA LEU A 82 0.71 6.89 17.91
C LEU A 82 0.05 7.14 19.28
N LYS A 83 -1.19 7.63 19.30
CA LYS A 83 -1.95 7.89 20.53
C LYS A 83 -2.19 6.61 21.35
N ASN A 84 -2.55 5.52 20.70
CA ASN A 84 -2.75 4.21 21.36
C ASN A 84 -1.46 3.65 21.97
N GLN A 85 -0.31 4.16 21.53
CA GLN A 85 1.01 3.82 22.08
C GLN A 85 1.54 4.91 23.04
N GLY A 86 0.66 5.81 23.51
CA GLY A 86 1.01 6.88 24.45
C GLY A 86 1.80 8.04 23.83
N LEU A 87 1.87 8.14 22.49
CA LEU A 87 2.59 9.19 21.78
C LEU A 87 1.60 10.19 21.17
N SER A 88 1.46 11.36 21.79
CA SER A 88 0.65 12.44 21.23
C SER A 88 1.50 13.33 20.29
N VAL A 89 1.84 12.81 19.11
CA VAL A 89 2.59 13.56 18.08
C VAL A 89 1.62 14.06 17.01
N LYS A 90 1.38 15.38 16.98
CA LYS A 90 0.53 16.03 15.95
C LYS A 90 1.31 16.55 14.75
N ASN A 91 2.60 16.86 14.93
CA ASN A 91 3.45 17.37 13.86
C ASN A 91 4.67 16.46 13.68
N TYR A 92 4.73 15.78 12.54
CA TYR A 92 5.81 14.85 12.21
C TYR A 92 6.14 14.88 10.72
N ILE A 93 7.35 14.42 10.40
CA ILE A 93 7.81 14.12 9.06
C ILE A 93 7.38 12.68 8.73
N PRO A 94 6.40 12.47 7.84
CA PRO A 94 6.05 11.13 7.37
C PRO A 94 7.12 10.64 6.40
N LEU A 95 7.66 9.45 6.60
CA LEU A 95 8.49 8.77 5.59
C LEU A 95 7.93 7.39 5.33
N ARG A 96 7.17 7.28 4.24
CA ARG A 96 6.58 6.03 3.79
C ARG A 96 7.57 5.26 2.93
N LEU A 97 7.70 3.97 3.21
CA LEU A 97 8.64 3.08 2.52
C LEU A 97 7.95 1.76 2.19
N PRO A 98 8.30 1.08 1.08
CA PRO A 98 7.78 -0.26 0.84
C PRO A 98 8.08 -1.22 2.00
N CYS A 99 9.26 -1.09 2.62
CA CYS A 99 9.65 -1.90 3.78
C CYS A 99 10.57 -1.11 4.70
N SER A 100 10.36 -1.16 6.02
CA SER A 100 11.33 -0.62 7.00
C SER A 100 12.63 -1.41 7.03
N GLY A 101 12.62 -2.66 6.55
CA GLY A 101 13.81 -3.52 6.41
C GLY A 101 14.84 -2.99 5.41
N ARG A 102 14.50 -1.97 4.61
CA ARG A 102 15.48 -1.27 3.74
C ARG A 102 16.19 -0.13 4.43
N VAL A 103 15.80 0.25 5.64
CA VAL A 103 16.40 1.39 6.33
C VAL A 103 17.67 0.92 7.02
N PRO A 104 18.87 1.36 6.58
CA PRO A 104 20.11 0.95 7.23
C PRO A 104 20.32 1.73 8.54
N THR A 105 21.16 1.20 9.42
CA THR A 105 21.41 1.77 10.77
C THR A 105 22.03 3.18 10.68
N ASP A 106 22.93 3.39 9.72
CA ASP A 106 23.60 4.66 9.49
C ASP A 106 22.64 5.76 9.02
N PHE A 107 21.54 5.43 8.32
CA PHE A 107 20.47 6.38 8.03
C PHE A 107 19.83 6.92 9.32
N LEU A 108 19.56 6.05 10.30
CA LEU A 108 18.98 6.45 11.59
C LEU A 108 19.93 7.43 12.30
N LEU A 109 21.21 7.10 12.40
CA LEU A 109 22.23 7.97 13.01
C LEU A 109 22.39 9.28 12.24
N LYS A 110 22.38 9.24 10.90
CA LYS A 110 22.47 10.43 10.05
C LYS A 110 21.29 11.37 10.26
N THR A 111 20.07 10.84 10.35
CA THR A 111 18.87 11.66 10.58
C THR A 111 18.89 12.31 11.97
N LEU A 112 19.34 11.61 13.02
CA LEU A 112 19.59 12.22 14.33
C LEU A 112 20.60 13.37 14.24
N LYS A 113 21.71 13.17 13.54
CA LYS A 113 22.73 14.22 13.29
C LYS A 113 22.17 15.43 12.52
N LEU A 114 21.11 15.27 11.73
CA LEU A 114 20.42 16.35 11.03
C LEU A 114 19.43 17.13 11.93
N GLY A 115 19.37 16.80 13.22
CA GLY A 115 18.53 17.48 14.20
C GLY A 115 17.11 16.91 14.31
N ILE A 116 16.90 15.66 13.88
CA ILE A 116 15.74 14.87 14.30
C ILE A 116 15.96 14.43 15.75
N LYS A 117 14.98 14.63 16.61
CA LYS A 117 15.03 14.25 18.04
C LYS A 117 14.32 12.94 18.31
N SER A 118 13.32 12.58 17.52
CA SER A 118 12.57 11.33 17.68
C SER A 118 12.35 10.64 16.35
N ILE A 119 12.70 9.36 16.27
CA ILE A 119 12.43 8.50 15.13
C ILE A 119 11.52 7.38 15.61
N VAL A 120 10.30 7.35 15.08
CA VAL A 120 9.33 6.30 15.35
C VAL A 120 9.17 5.46 14.09
N SER A 121 9.44 4.15 14.19
CA SER A 121 9.19 3.21 13.11
C SER A 121 7.93 2.41 13.37
N ILE A 122 6.90 2.67 12.57
CA ILE A 122 5.68 1.88 12.54
C ILE A 122 5.90 0.73 11.54
N GLN A 123 6.04 -0.46 12.08
CA GLN A 123 6.35 -1.69 11.37
C GLN A 123 5.14 -2.63 11.40
N CYS A 124 5.02 -3.49 10.39
CA CYS A 124 4.10 -4.61 10.48
C CYS A 124 4.52 -5.56 11.61
N GLU A 125 3.58 -6.34 12.11
CA GLU A 125 3.87 -7.50 12.96
C GLU A 125 4.73 -8.51 12.19
N ASP A 126 5.48 -9.34 12.93
CA ASP A 126 6.47 -10.23 12.34
C ASP A 126 5.82 -11.28 11.43
N ALA A 127 4.71 -11.90 11.87
CA ALA A 127 3.92 -12.84 11.07
C ALA A 127 3.25 -12.16 9.85
N PHE A 128 2.97 -10.86 9.95
CA PHE A 128 2.34 -10.08 8.88
C PHE A 128 3.32 -9.66 7.77
N CYS A 129 4.64 -9.82 7.96
CA CYS A 129 5.64 -9.21 7.11
C CYS A 129 5.55 -9.66 5.63
N ARG A 130 5.10 -8.74 4.76
CA ARG A 130 4.98 -8.99 3.30
C ARG A 130 6.33 -9.18 2.59
N PHE A 131 7.42 -8.83 3.26
CA PHE A 131 8.79 -9.05 2.76
C PHE A 131 9.55 -10.19 3.48
N LYS A 132 8.82 -11.11 4.14
CA LYS A 132 9.31 -12.24 4.93
C LYS A 132 10.13 -11.81 6.16
N GLU A 133 11.31 -11.25 5.94
CA GLU A 133 12.28 -10.94 7.00
C GLU A 133 12.45 -9.42 7.25
N GLY A 134 11.77 -8.58 6.46
CA GLY A 134 11.96 -7.13 6.51
C GLY A 134 11.72 -6.51 7.88
N THR A 135 10.65 -6.91 8.55
CA THR A 135 10.29 -6.44 9.89
C THR A 135 11.33 -6.84 10.92
N LYS A 136 11.72 -8.12 10.94
CA LYS A 136 12.72 -8.66 11.88
C LYS A 136 14.06 -7.93 11.72
N ILE A 137 14.50 -7.72 10.48
CA ILE A 137 15.73 -6.98 10.16
C ILE A 137 15.65 -5.55 10.68
N SER A 138 14.55 -4.84 10.40
CA SER A 138 14.36 -3.47 10.86
C SER A 138 14.35 -3.38 12.39
N THR A 139 13.62 -4.27 13.07
CA THR A 139 13.57 -4.32 14.53
C THR A 139 14.98 -4.50 15.13
N ARG A 140 15.80 -5.41 14.59
CA ARG A 140 17.19 -5.60 15.02
C ARG A 140 18.05 -4.35 14.84
N ARG A 141 17.88 -3.62 13.72
CA ARG A 141 18.61 -2.35 13.47
C ARG A 141 18.22 -1.25 14.46
N PHE A 142 16.94 -1.17 14.81
CA PHE A 142 16.48 -0.22 15.83
C PHE A 142 17.02 -0.56 17.22
N ILE A 143 17.05 -1.85 17.60
CA ILE A 143 17.67 -2.30 18.86
C ILE A 143 19.16 -1.98 18.88
N LEU A 144 19.89 -2.26 17.79
CA LEU A 144 21.30 -1.91 17.68
C LEU A 144 21.53 -0.40 17.83
N THR A 145 20.73 0.41 17.14
CA THR A 145 20.80 1.88 17.24
C THR A 145 20.56 2.34 18.67
N LYS A 146 19.55 1.77 19.35
CA LYS A 146 19.23 2.07 20.74
C LYS A 146 20.41 1.81 21.68
N ASN A 147 21.10 0.68 21.50
CA ASN A 147 22.28 0.32 22.28
C ASN A 147 23.46 1.26 22.02
N VAL A 148 23.67 1.66 20.76
CA VAL A 148 24.70 2.64 20.39
C VAL A 148 24.42 4.00 21.04
N LEU A 149 23.16 4.46 21.03
CA LEU A 149 22.79 5.72 21.69
C LEU A 149 23.06 5.68 23.20
N ASP A 150 22.69 4.58 23.86
CA ASP A 150 22.91 4.38 25.30
C ASP A 150 24.42 4.42 25.65
N GLN A 151 25.26 3.75 24.86
CA GLN A 151 26.72 3.78 25.04
C GLN A 151 27.35 5.16 24.82
N LEU A 152 26.74 6.00 23.97
CA LEU A 152 27.17 7.37 23.72
C LEU A 152 26.60 8.37 24.75
N GLY A 153 25.83 7.91 25.74
CA GLY A 153 25.16 8.78 26.71
C GLY A 153 24.01 9.60 26.12
N LEU A 154 23.45 9.17 24.98
CA LEU A 154 22.33 9.82 24.31
C LEU A 154 21.00 9.15 24.71
N ASP A 155 19.88 9.88 24.60
CA ASP A 155 18.58 9.32 24.93
C ASP A 155 18.21 8.17 23.97
N LYS A 156 18.25 6.95 24.50
CA LYS A 156 17.86 5.72 23.80
C LYS A 156 16.39 5.71 23.34
N ASN A 157 15.54 6.57 23.92
CA ASN A 157 14.15 6.72 23.50
C ASN A 157 13.97 7.65 22.29
N SER A 158 15.08 8.21 21.77
CA SER A 158 15.11 8.92 20.49
C SER A 158 14.76 8.01 19.31
N VAL A 159 14.82 6.69 19.48
CA VAL A 159 14.37 5.70 18.48
C VAL A 159 13.34 4.74 19.08
N ARG A 160 12.23 4.51 18.39
CA ARG A 160 11.12 3.65 18.86
C ARG A 160 10.58 2.78 17.74
N VAL A 161 10.13 1.58 18.10
CA VAL A 161 9.43 0.67 17.19
C VAL A 161 8.01 0.49 17.71
N ILE A 162 7.03 0.63 16.82
CA ILE A 162 5.63 0.32 17.06
C ILE A 162 5.23 -0.77 16.07
N LYS A 163 4.58 -1.83 16.56
CA LYS A 163 4.00 -2.88 15.74
C LYS A 163 2.53 -2.57 15.53
N HIS A 164 2.12 -2.55 14.27
CA HIS A 164 0.72 -2.43 13.90
C HIS A 164 0.54 -3.15 12.56
N SER A 165 -0.58 -3.82 12.38
CA SER A 165 -0.97 -4.47 11.14
C SER A 165 -2.47 -4.33 11.01
N ARG A 166 -2.95 -3.89 9.86
CA ARG A 166 -4.39 -3.89 9.59
C ARG A 166 -4.99 -5.28 9.66
N LYS A 167 -6.11 -5.37 10.34
CA LYS A 167 -6.90 -6.60 10.47
C LYS A 167 -8.27 -6.42 9.83
N ALA A 168 -8.90 -7.55 9.54
CA ALA A 168 -10.33 -7.53 9.28
C ALA A 168 -11.08 -7.35 10.61
N VAL A 169 -12.20 -6.63 10.57
CA VAL A 169 -13.03 -6.32 11.72
C VAL A 169 -14.49 -6.58 11.37
N TYR A 170 -15.26 -7.08 12.32
CA TYR A 170 -16.70 -7.30 12.15
C TYR A 170 -17.51 -6.12 12.67
N ASP A 171 -18.57 -5.78 11.94
CA ASP A 171 -19.80 -5.21 12.48
C ASP A 171 -20.72 -6.38 12.83
N THR A 172 -20.73 -6.75 14.11
CA THR A 172 -21.46 -7.93 14.61
C THR A 172 -22.97 -7.81 14.45
N GLU A 173 -23.51 -6.58 14.40
CA GLU A 173 -24.95 -6.36 14.25
C GLU A 173 -25.45 -6.69 12.84
N LYS A 174 -24.57 -6.55 11.84
CA LYS A 174 -24.87 -6.91 10.44
C LYS A 174 -24.59 -8.37 10.11
N CYS A 175 -23.83 -9.08 10.95
CA CYS A 175 -23.38 -10.43 10.64
C CYS A 175 -24.48 -11.46 10.86
N VAL A 176 -24.81 -12.22 9.80
CA VAL A 176 -25.81 -13.29 9.86
C VAL A 176 -25.22 -14.68 10.08
N GLY A 177 -23.90 -14.81 10.32
CA GLY A 177 -23.26 -16.11 10.59
C GLY A 177 -23.27 -17.09 9.41
N CYS A 178 -23.14 -16.62 8.16
CA CYS A 178 -23.21 -17.47 6.95
C CYS A 178 -21.89 -18.13 6.53
N ASP A 179 -20.79 -17.88 7.25
CA ASP A 179 -19.46 -18.48 7.09
C ASP A 179 -18.74 -18.30 5.73
N LYS A 180 -19.29 -17.54 4.77
CA LYS A 180 -18.59 -17.25 3.49
C LYS A 180 -17.17 -16.70 3.69
N CYS A 181 -17.00 -15.84 4.70
CA CYS A 181 -15.71 -15.27 5.09
C CYS A 181 -14.70 -16.34 5.55
N VAL A 182 -15.17 -17.40 6.25
CA VAL A 182 -14.36 -18.54 6.67
C VAL A 182 -13.81 -19.28 5.45
N PHE A 183 -14.69 -19.62 4.50
CA PHE A 183 -14.31 -20.41 3.32
C PHE A 183 -13.37 -19.67 2.36
N ILE A 184 -13.51 -18.35 2.22
CA ILE A 184 -12.67 -17.59 1.29
C ILE A 184 -11.29 -17.23 1.86
N CYS A 185 -11.09 -17.35 3.18
CA CYS A 185 -9.87 -16.88 3.83
C CYS A 185 -8.67 -17.77 3.44
N PRO A 186 -7.71 -17.27 2.63
CA PRO A 186 -6.58 -18.09 2.18
C PRO A 186 -5.59 -18.40 3.32
N TYR A 187 -5.67 -17.63 4.41
CA TYR A 187 -4.81 -17.74 5.58
C TYR A 187 -5.43 -18.54 6.72
N LYS A 188 -6.67 -19.03 6.56
CA LYS A 188 -7.41 -19.72 7.64
C LYS A 188 -7.50 -18.91 8.93
N ALA A 189 -7.49 -17.59 8.81
CA ALA A 189 -7.52 -16.64 9.93
C ALA A 189 -8.93 -16.39 10.49
N ILE A 190 -9.94 -17.15 10.06
CA ILE A 190 -11.32 -16.99 10.53
C ILE A 190 -11.86 -18.38 10.88
N GLU A 191 -12.32 -18.56 12.11
CA GLU A 191 -12.88 -19.80 12.62
C GLU A 191 -14.41 -19.67 12.74
N PRO A 192 -15.19 -20.67 12.31
CA PRO A 192 -16.64 -20.66 12.47
C PRO A 192 -17.01 -20.74 13.96
N GLU A 193 -18.09 -20.07 14.34
CA GLU A 193 -18.63 -20.11 15.70
C GLU A 193 -20.11 -20.54 15.64
N PRO A 194 -20.56 -21.53 16.45
CA PRO A 194 -21.93 -22.01 16.39
C PRO A 194 -22.95 -20.90 16.65
N PHE A 195 -23.82 -20.62 15.66
CA PHE A 195 -24.89 -19.63 15.75
C PHE A 195 -24.41 -18.21 16.11
N ALA A 196 -23.16 -17.87 15.78
CA ALA A 196 -22.58 -16.59 16.13
C ALA A 196 -21.74 -16.02 14.98
N THR A 197 -21.25 -14.78 15.17
CA THR A 197 -20.25 -14.19 14.28
C THR A 197 -18.96 -15.02 14.33
N PRO A 198 -18.40 -15.46 13.19
CA PRO A 198 -17.13 -16.18 13.17
C PRO A 198 -16.00 -15.39 13.81
N LYS A 199 -15.04 -16.07 14.44
CA LYS A 199 -13.94 -15.44 15.16
C LYS A 199 -12.75 -15.17 14.24
N ILE A 200 -12.17 -13.97 14.31
CA ILE A 200 -10.92 -13.64 13.58
C ILE A 200 -9.72 -13.97 14.46
N LEU A 201 -8.82 -14.80 13.96
CA LEU A 201 -7.50 -15.02 14.53
C LEU A 201 -6.57 -13.89 14.07
N ASN A 202 -6.45 -12.85 14.90
CA ASN A 202 -5.71 -11.65 14.53
C ASN A 202 -4.25 -11.93 14.13
N GLU A 203 -3.57 -12.88 14.76
CA GLU A 203 -2.17 -13.22 14.45
C GLU A 203 -1.99 -13.76 13.03
N GLU A 204 -2.98 -14.51 12.53
CA GLU A 204 -3.00 -15.09 11.18
C GLU A 204 -3.60 -14.14 10.13
N CYS A 205 -4.35 -13.14 10.57
CA CYS A 205 -5.04 -12.23 9.67
C CYS A 205 -4.04 -11.30 8.98
N MET A 206 -3.87 -11.53 7.67
CA MET A 206 -3.02 -10.74 6.80
C MET A 206 -3.69 -9.49 6.24
N GLY A 207 -4.91 -9.15 6.68
CA GLY A 207 -5.62 -7.94 6.24
C GLY A 207 -5.81 -7.85 4.72
N CYS A 208 -6.01 -9.00 4.05
CA CYS A 208 -6.07 -9.06 2.58
C CYS A 208 -7.43 -8.68 1.99
N GLY A 209 -8.47 -8.59 2.82
CA GLY A 209 -9.83 -8.16 2.45
C GLY A 209 -10.65 -9.14 1.59
N ALA A 210 -10.19 -10.38 1.40
CA ALA A 210 -10.97 -11.40 0.69
C ALA A 210 -12.31 -11.70 1.36
N CYS A 211 -12.35 -11.68 2.70
CA CYS A 211 -13.56 -11.85 3.49
C CYS A 211 -14.56 -10.71 3.31
N ALA A 212 -14.08 -9.47 3.18
CA ALA A 212 -14.92 -8.30 2.96
C ALA A 212 -15.66 -8.41 1.62
N LEU A 213 -14.94 -8.80 0.56
CA LEU A 213 -15.51 -8.96 -0.78
C LEU A 213 -16.68 -9.95 -0.87
N VAL A 214 -16.67 -11.04 -0.09
CA VAL A 214 -17.71 -12.08 -0.17
C VAL A 214 -18.86 -11.85 0.80
N CYS A 215 -18.80 -10.81 1.63
CA CYS A 215 -19.82 -10.53 2.63
C CYS A 215 -20.98 -9.75 2.00
N PRO A 216 -22.16 -10.35 1.81
CA PRO A 216 -23.28 -9.65 1.18
C PRO A 216 -23.98 -8.63 2.10
N TYR A 217 -23.54 -8.53 3.36
CA TYR A 217 -24.11 -7.64 4.38
C TYR A 217 -23.13 -6.54 4.82
N ASP A 218 -21.95 -6.45 4.18
CA ASP A 218 -20.86 -5.55 4.59
C ASP A 218 -20.49 -5.66 6.09
N ALA A 219 -20.72 -6.84 6.67
CA ALA A 219 -20.53 -7.10 8.09
C ALA A 219 -19.06 -7.32 8.48
N ILE A 220 -18.16 -7.50 7.52
CA ILE A 220 -16.72 -7.62 7.75
C ILE A 220 -15.95 -6.73 6.78
N GLN A 221 -15.04 -5.90 7.30
CA GLN A 221 -14.27 -4.95 6.52
C GLN A 221 -12.80 -4.95 6.96
N VAL A 222 -11.91 -4.35 6.18
CA VAL A 222 -10.52 -4.14 6.58
C VAL A 222 -10.41 -2.75 7.20
N GLU A 223 -9.84 -2.66 8.39
CA GLU A 223 -9.66 -1.39 9.11
C GLU A 223 -9.01 -0.32 8.23
N GLY A 224 -9.64 0.85 8.10
CA GLY A 224 -9.17 1.97 7.29
C GLY A 224 -9.43 1.84 5.78
N PHE A 225 -10.13 0.78 5.36
CA PHE A 225 -10.51 0.50 3.98
C PHE A 225 -11.99 0.09 3.87
N GLU A 226 -12.84 0.70 4.70
CA GLU A 226 -14.28 0.53 4.67
C GLU A 226 -14.87 1.03 3.35
N PHE A 227 -15.85 0.31 2.80
CA PHE A 227 -16.42 0.59 1.47
C PHE A 227 -16.88 2.04 1.30
N GLU A 228 -17.67 2.54 2.25
CA GLU A 228 -18.20 3.91 2.23
C GLU A 228 -17.12 4.99 2.31
N ASN A 229 -16.07 4.75 3.11
CA ASN A 229 -14.94 5.67 3.22
C ASN A 229 -14.22 5.79 1.88
N VAL A 230 -14.01 4.66 1.20
CA VAL A 230 -13.38 4.61 -0.13
C VAL A 230 -14.26 5.30 -1.19
N LEU A 231 -15.56 5.01 -1.22
CA LEU A 231 -16.54 5.62 -2.13
C LEU A 231 -16.53 7.15 -2.02
N LYS A 232 -16.59 7.65 -0.79
CA LYS A 232 -16.58 9.10 -0.51
C LYS A 232 -15.32 9.78 -1.04
N LEU A 233 -14.14 9.20 -0.78
CA LEU A 233 -12.85 9.78 -1.16
C LEU A 233 -12.71 10.03 -2.66
N TYR A 234 -13.04 9.04 -3.50
CA TYR A 234 -12.90 9.23 -4.95
C TYR A 234 -14.02 10.10 -5.55
N THR A 235 -15.22 10.09 -4.97
CA THR A 235 -16.37 10.83 -5.51
C THR A 235 -16.17 12.34 -5.35
N GLU A 236 -15.66 12.77 -4.19
CA GLU A 236 -15.28 14.17 -3.96
C GLU A 236 -14.17 14.62 -4.94
N SER A 237 -13.19 13.73 -5.19
CA SER A 237 -12.08 14.00 -6.11
C SER A 237 -12.55 14.13 -7.56
N ALA A 238 -13.47 13.27 -8.00
CA ALA A 238 -14.08 13.33 -9.33
C ALA A 238 -14.77 14.68 -9.58
N ARG A 239 -15.60 15.10 -8.62
CA ARG A 239 -16.36 16.35 -8.69
C ARG A 239 -15.43 17.56 -8.84
N LYS A 240 -14.33 17.59 -8.09
CA LYS A 240 -13.34 18.66 -8.16
C LYS A 240 -12.71 18.76 -9.56
N LEU A 241 -12.22 17.64 -10.10
CA LEU A 241 -11.58 17.63 -11.43
C LEU A 241 -12.56 17.99 -12.55
N LYS A 242 -13.82 17.53 -12.48
CA LYS A 242 -14.85 17.92 -13.43
C LYS A 242 -15.18 19.41 -13.36
N ALA A 243 -15.26 19.99 -12.16
CA ALA A 243 -15.48 21.43 -11.98
C ALA A 243 -14.32 22.28 -12.54
N GLU A 244 -13.09 21.76 -12.52
CA GLU A 244 -11.92 22.37 -13.18
C GLU A 244 -11.89 22.18 -14.71
N GLY A 245 -12.94 21.62 -15.31
CA GLY A 245 -13.05 21.37 -16.74
C GLY A 245 -12.11 20.28 -17.25
N LYS A 246 -11.59 19.39 -16.39
CA LYS A 246 -10.71 18.30 -16.81
C LYS A 246 -11.49 17.25 -17.60
N PHE A 247 -10.87 16.75 -18.66
CA PHE A 247 -11.38 15.63 -19.45
C PHE A 247 -10.23 14.90 -20.17
N PRO A 248 -10.23 13.56 -20.24
CA PRO A 248 -11.06 12.67 -19.43
C PRO A 248 -10.65 12.71 -17.95
N VAL A 249 -11.55 12.34 -17.04
CA VAL A 249 -11.26 12.14 -15.62
C VAL A 249 -11.21 10.64 -15.34
N ILE A 250 -10.06 10.14 -14.88
CA ILE A 250 -9.81 8.71 -14.72
C ILE A 250 -9.65 8.37 -13.24
N LEU A 251 -10.27 7.29 -12.78
CA LEU A 251 -9.96 6.69 -11.48
C LEU A 251 -8.97 5.56 -11.67
N VAL A 252 -7.89 5.53 -10.91
CA VAL A 252 -6.91 4.45 -10.91
C VAL A 252 -6.92 3.76 -9.55
N PHE A 253 -7.44 2.54 -9.47
CA PHE A 253 -7.23 1.67 -8.31
C PHE A 253 -5.84 1.05 -8.41
N CYS A 254 -4.90 1.52 -7.60
CA CYS A 254 -3.51 1.07 -7.62
C CYS A 254 -3.21 0.20 -6.41
N CYS A 255 -2.85 -1.06 -6.65
CA CYS A 255 -2.33 -1.94 -5.61
C CYS A 255 -1.09 -1.30 -4.97
N GLN A 256 -1.04 -1.24 -3.64
CA GLN A 256 0.05 -0.64 -2.87
C GLN A 256 1.46 -1.18 -3.21
N TRP A 257 1.54 -2.33 -3.88
CA TRP A 257 2.77 -3.02 -4.29
C TRP A 257 3.08 -2.93 -5.77
N ALA A 258 2.17 -2.38 -6.58
CA ALA A 258 2.32 -2.35 -8.04
C ALA A 258 3.22 -1.20 -8.51
N GLU A 259 3.00 0.02 -8.00
CA GLU A 259 3.80 1.18 -8.39
C GLU A 259 4.01 2.15 -7.23
N PHE A 260 5.25 2.32 -6.77
CA PHE A 260 5.51 3.10 -5.57
C PHE A 260 5.62 4.61 -5.82
N SER A 261 6.22 5.01 -6.94
CA SER A 261 6.59 6.41 -7.21
C SER A 261 5.35 7.29 -7.32
N VAL A 262 4.33 6.77 -8.01
CA VAL A 262 3.01 7.39 -8.19
C VAL A 262 2.26 7.47 -6.86
N LEU A 263 2.31 6.41 -6.05
CA LEU A 263 1.61 6.35 -4.77
C LEU A 263 2.22 7.27 -3.71
N ASP A 264 3.52 7.56 -3.79
CA ASP A 264 4.17 8.52 -2.90
C ASP A 264 4.02 9.97 -3.38
N ASN A 265 3.74 10.19 -4.68
CA ASN A 265 3.56 11.51 -5.27
C ASN A 265 2.27 11.58 -6.13
N PRO A 266 1.08 11.42 -5.52
CA PRO A 266 -0.19 11.38 -6.25
C PRO A 266 -0.57 12.72 -6.90
N GLU A 267 0.14 13.81 -6.59
CA GLU A 267 -0.07 15.15 -7.16
C GLU A 267 0.85 15.46 -8.35
N SER A 268 1.60 14.47 -8.86
CA SER A 268 2.50 14.68 -10.00
C SER A 268 1.75 15.24 -11.23
N LEU A 269 2.44 16.00 -12.08
CA LEU A 269 1.86 16.63 -13.28
C LEU A 269 1.16 15.63 -14.21
N LEU A 270 1.60 14.38 -14.23
CA LEU A 270 1.03 13.27 -15.02
C LEU A 270 -0.39 12.92 -14.55
N LEU A 271 -0.72 13.19 -13.29
CA LEU A 271 -1.98 12.83 -12.64
C LEU A 271 -2.99 13.98 -12.63
N LYS A 272 -2.76 15.07 -13.37
CA LYS A 272 -3.69 16.22 -13.47
C LYS A 272 -5.12 15.87 -13.93
N LYS A 273 -5.30 14.68 -14.49
CA LYS A 273 -6.56 14.13 -15.00
C LYS A 273 -6.93 12.77 -14.40
N ALA A 274 -6.15 12.31 -13.41
CA ALA A 274 -6.31 10.99 -12.82
C ALA A 274 -6.37 11.08 -11.30
N VAL A 275 -7.32 10.39 -10.69
CA VAL A 275 -7.37 10.17 -9.25
C VAL A 275 -6.75 8.81 -8.98
N VAL A 276 -5.61 8.76 -8.31
CA VAL A 276 -5.01 7.49 -7.91
C VAL A 276 -5.46 7.16 -6.50
N LEU A 277 -6.18 6.05 -6.37
CA LEU A 277 -6.60 5.49 -5.11
C LEU A 277 -5.77 4.24 -4.83
N GLU A 278 -4.97 4.30 -3.76
CA GLU A 278 -4.26 3.13 -3.29
C GLU A 278 -5.23 2.11 -2.70
N VAL A 279 -5.03 0.83 -3.03
CA VAL A 279 -5.73 -0.29 -2.38
C VAL A 279 -4.74 -1.30 -1.80
N PRO A 280 -5.03 -1.93 -0.65
CA PRO A 280 -4.13 -2.89 -0.03
C PRO A 280 -3.84 -4.08 -0.93
N CYS A 281 -4.85 -4.48 -1.71
CA CYS A 281 -4.77 -5.47 -2.76
C CYS A 281 -5.99 -5.34 -3.67
N PHE A 282 -5.84 -5.73 -4.94
CA PHE A 282 -7.00 -5.90 -5.81
C PHE A 282 -7.86 -7.12 -5.45
N LYS A 283 -7.32 -8.08 -4.67
CA LYS A 283 -8.07 -9.22 -4.11
C LYS A 283 -9.33 -8.78 -3.35
N SER A 284 -9.30 -7.59 -2.74
CA SER A 284 -10.42 -7.02 -1.98
C SER A 284 -11.17 -5.93 -2.73
N LEU A 285 -10.85 -5.61 -3.99
CA LEU A 285 -11.58 -4.57 -4.70
C LEU A 285 -12.93 -5.13 -5.13
N ASP A 286 -13.99 -4.62 -4.49
CA ASP A 286 -15.37 -4.91 -4.87
C ASP A 286 -15.66 -4.33 -6.28
N PRO A 287 -16.15 -5.14 -7.24
CA PRO A 287 -16.63 -4.67 -8.55
C PRO A 287 -17.60 -3.48 -8.49
N GLY A 288 -18.39 -3.37 -7.43
CA GLY A 288 -19.30 -2.26 -7.16
C GLY A 288 -18.60 -0.90 -7.15
N HIS A 289 -17.35 -0.81 -6.69
CA HIS A 289 -16.59 0.43 -6.75
C HIS A 289 -16.33 0.92 -8.18
N VAL A 290 -16.12 0.00 -9.13
CA VAL A 290 -15.90 0.39 -10.54
C VAL A 290 -17.18 0.93 -11.16
N ILE A 291 -18.30 0.26 -10.92
CA ILE A 291 -19.63 0.71 -11.37
C ILE A 291 -19.96 2.07 -10.75
N ASN A 292 -19.80 2.19 -9.43
CA ASN A 292 -20.05 3.44 -8.71
C ASN A 292 -19.14 4.56 -9.20
N ALA A 293 -17.87 4.31 -9.48
CA ALA A 293 -16.97 5.34 -10.01
C ALA A 293 -17.44 5.87 -11.37
N LEU A 294 -17.83 5.00 -12.30
CA LEU A 294 -18.35 5.41 -13.61
C LEU A 294 -19.66 6.21 -13.47
N HIS A 295 -20.55 5.82 -12.56
CA HIS A 295 -21.76 6.57 -12.24
C HIS A 295 -21.49 7.89 -11.49
N ASN A 296 -20.35 8.05 -10.82
CA ASN A 296 -20.00 9.26 -10.06
C ASN A 296 -19.07 10.22 -10.82
N GLY A 297 -19.06 10.13 -12.16
CA GLY A 297 -18.41 11.12 -13.01
C GLY A 297 -16.99 10.80 -13.44
N PHE A 298 -16.51 9.58 -13.25
CA PHE A 298 -15.29 9.14 -13.93
C PHE A 298 -15.60 8.72 -15.38
N ASP A 299 -14.79 9.17 -16.33
CA ASP A 299 -14.92 8.81 -17.75
C ASP A 299 -14.34 7.41 -18.05
N GLY A 300 -13.43 6.96 -17.19
CA GLY A 300 -12.82 5.64 -17.23
C GLY A 300 -12.21 5.23 -15.88
N VAL A 301 -12.10 3.92 -15.66
CA VAL A 301 -11.56 3.32 -14.45
C VAL A 301 -10.45 2.34 -14.83
N MET A 302 -9.27 2.55 -14.27
CA MET A 302 -8.08 1.73 -14.47
C MET A 302 -7.78 0.95 -13.19
N ALA A 303 -7.44 -0.33 -13.33
CA ALA A 303 -6.89 -1.15 -12.27
C ALA A 303 -5.41 -1.39 -12.51
N ALA A 304 -4.54 -0.91 -11.62
CA ALA A 304 -3.11 -1.16 -11.63
C ALA A 304 -2.79 -2.25 -10.58
N VAL A 305 -2.54 -3.47 -11.06
CA VAL A 305 -2.31 -4.65 -10.20
C VAL A 305 -0.88 -5.15 -10.34
N CYS A 306 -0.40 -5.92 -9.36
CA CYS A 306 0.92 -6.52 -9.44
C CYS A 306 0.99 -7.55 -10.58
N SER A 307 2.16 -7.65 -11.21
CA SER A 307 2.54 -8.86 -11.94
C SER A 307 2.53 -10.08 -11.00
N ASN A 308 2.40 -11.28 -11.57
CA ASN A 308 2.25 -12.52 -10.81
C ASN A 308 3.45 -12.76 -9.88
N GLU A 309 4.65 -12.46 -10.35
CA GLU A 309 5.91 -12.60 -9.63
C GLU A 309 6.07 -11.57 -8.50
N ASP A 310 5.28 -10.48 -8.53
CA ASP A 310 5.35 -9.37 -7.58
C ASP A 310 4.24 -9.41 -6.53
N CYS A 311 3.25 -10.28 -6.67
CA CYS A 311 2.13 -10.35 -5.73
C CYS A 311 2.62 -10.73 -4.32
N LYS A 312 2.26 -9.90 -3.33
CA LYS A 312 2.68 -10.09 -1.92
C LYS A 312 1.67 -10.84 -1.07
N LEU A 313 0.59 -11.34 -1.68
CA LEU A 313 -0.52 -12.00 -1.01
C LEU A 313 -0.78 -13.37 -1.63
N GLN A 314 -1.14 -14.32 -0.78
CA GLN A 314 -1.51 -15.67 -1.18
C GLN A 314 -2.78 -15.61 -2.04
N GLU A 315 -2.71 -16.24 -3.22
CA GLU A 315 -3.79 -16.27 -4.22
C GLU A 315 -4.29 -14.86 -4.62
N GLY A 316 -3.45 -13.83 -4.46
CA GLY A 316 -3.83 -12.44 -4.74
C GLY A 316 -4.20 -12.21 -6.21
N GLY A 317 -3.30 -12.59 -7.12
CA GLY A 317 -3.49 -12.47 -8.58
C GLY A 317 -4.67 -13.30 -9.08
N GLU A 318 -4.75 -14.58 -8.69
CA GLU A 318 -5.83 -15.47 -9.10
C GLU A 318 -7.21 -14.98 -8.65
N THR A 319 -7.33 -14.51 -7.41
CA THR A 319 -8.60 -13.97 -6.90
C THR A 319 -8.98 -12.68 -7.65
N ALA A 320 -8.01 -11.80 -7.89
CA ALA A 320 -8.21 -10.57 -8.66
C ALA A 320 -8.70 -10.87 -10.09
N GLU A 321 -8.15 -11.89 -10.75
CA GLU A 321 -8.57 -12.31 -12.09
C GLU A 321 -10.00 -12.85 -12.11
N ARG A 322 -10.38 -13.69 -11.14
CA ARG A 322 -11.76 -14.19 -11.03
C ARG A 322 -12.75 -13.03 -10.86
N ASN A 323 -12.44 -12.10 -9.97
CA ASN A 323 -13.26 -10.90 -9.76
C ASN A 323 -13.35 -10.06 -11.04
N MET A 324 -12.26 -9.99 -11.79
CA MET A 324 -12.19 -9.26 -13.04
C MET A 324 -13.13 -9.84 -14.10
N THR A 325 -13.20 -11.16 -14.23
CA THR A 325 -14.14 -11.82 -15.15
C THR A 325 -15.59 -11.46 -14.81
N VAL A 326 -15.96 -11.46 -13.51
CA VAL A 326 -17.30 -11.07 -13.06
C VAL A 326 -17.58 -9.60 -13.40
N LEU A 327 -16.64 -8.70 -13.10
CA LEU A 327 -16.78 -7.28 -13.38
C LEU A 327 -16.92 -6.99 -14.88
N LYS A 328 -16.05 -7.55 -15.73
CA LYS A 328 -16.10 -7.36 -17.19
C LYS A 328 -17.44 -7.82 -17.76
N ASN A 329 -17.97 -8.94 -17.27
CA ASN A 329 -19.30 -9.42 -17.66
C ASN A 329 -20.43 -8.48 -17.21
N ALA A 330 -20.33 -7.89 -16.01
CA ALA A 330 -21.29 -6.90 -15.53
C ALA A 330 -21.24 -5.60 -16.36
N LEU A 331 -20.04 -5.06 -16.61
CA LEU A 331 -19.84 -3.86 -17.42
C LEU A 331 -20.32 -4.02 -18.86
N LYS A 332 -20.13 -5.22 -19.46
CA LYS A 332 -20.63 -5.53 -20.80
C LYS A 332 -22.15 -5.44 -20.90
N LYS A 333 -22.88 -5.82 -19.83
CA LYS A 333 -24.35 -5.76 -19.81
C LYS A 333 -24.90 -4.33 -19.76
N ILE A 334 -24.10 -3.37 -19.31
CA ILE A 334 -24.47 -1.96 -19.19
C ILE A 334 -23.72 -1.06 -20.17
N ASP A 335 -23.07 -1.64 -21.19
CA ASP A 335 -22.31 -0.94 -22.24
C ASP A 335 -21.18 -0.02 -21.71
N LEU A 336 -20.54 -0.40 -20.60
CA LEU A 336 -19.44 0.36 -19.99
C LEU A 336 -18.09 -0.39 -20.03
N LEU A 337 -18.00 -1.51 -20.77
CA LEU A 337 -16.79 -2.34 -20.80
C LEU A 337 -15.55 -1.59 -21.29
N GLU A 338 -15.68 -0.79 -22.35
CA GLU A 338 -14.57 -0.01 -22.94
C GLU A 338 -14.00 1.06 -22.00
N ARG A 339 -14.71 1.36 -20.90
CA ARG A 339 -14.30 2.35 -19.90
C ARG A 339 -13.53 1.75 -18.74
N PHE A 340 -13.27 0.46 -18.76
CA PHE A 340 -12.54 -0.23 -17.72
C PHE A 340 -11.38 -1.04 -18.29
N GLU A 341 -10.22 -0.99 -17.62
CA GLU A 341 -9.10 -1.87 -17.95
C GLU A 341 -8.28 -2.26 -16.73
N LEU A 342 -7.74 -3.48 -16.76
CA LEU A 342 -6.77 -3.94 -15.80
C LEU A 342 -5.40 -4.07 -16.45
N TYR A 343 -4.41 -3.45 -15.83
CA TYR A 343 -3.01 -3.53 -16.21
C TYR A 343 -2.20 -4.20 -15.11
N ARG A 344 -1.42 -5.22 -15.49
CA ARG A 344 -0.36 -5.76 -14.64
C ARG A 344 0.87 -4.87 -14.72
N ILE A 345 1.43 -4.52 -13.57
CA ILE A 345 2.55 -3.58 -13.43
C ILE A 345 3.54 -4.19 -12.44
N SER A 346 4.82 -4.01 -12.74
CA SER A 346 5.90 -4.39 -11.84
C SER A 346 6.54 -3.13 -11.27
N PRO A 347 6.77 -3.06 -9.94
CA PRO A 347 7.50 -1.94 -9.35
C PRO A 347 8.99 -1.95 -9.75
N ARG A 348 9.45 -2.93 -10.54
CA ARG A 348 10.78 -2.96 -11.17
C ARG A 348 10.84 -2.12 -12.45
N CYS A 349 9.69 -1.74 -13.00
CA CYS A 349 9.56 -1.08 -14.30
C CYS A 349 8.97 0.33 -14.12
N THR A 350 9.79 1.31 -13.76
CA THR A 350 9.35 2.63 -13.28
C THR A 350 8.54 3.47 -14.26
N ASP A 351 8.64 3.22 -15.57
CA ASP A 351 7.92 4.00 -16.59
C ASP A 351 6.68 3.26 -17.15
N ASP A 352 6.53 1.98 -16.84
CA ASP A 352 5.47 1.13 -17.39
C ASP A 352 4.07 1.64 -17.00
N PHE A 353 3.89 2.08 -15.75
CA PHE A 353 2.63 2.66 -15.28
C PHE A 353 2.24 3.91 -16.08
N ASN A 354 3.18 4.83 -16.29
CA ASN A 354 2.89 6.12 -16.93
C ASN A 354 2.47 5.91 -18.39
N GLN A 355 3.17 5.04 -19.11
CA GLN A 355 2.83 4.69 -20.49
C GLN A 355 1.43 4.10 -20.60
N LYS A 356 1.08 3.17 -19.71
CA LYS A 356 -0.25 2.55 -19.66
C LYS A 356 -1.36 3.53 -19.31
N LEU A 357 -1.12 4.45 -18.36
CA LEU A 357 -2.08 5.48 -18.00
C LEU A 357 -2.32 6.45 -19.18
N GLU A 358 -1.27 6.86 -19.88
CA GLU A 358 -1.38 7.74 -21.06
C GLU A 358 -2.10 7.06 -22.23
N GLU A 359 -1.81 5.80 -22.50
CA GLU A 359 -2.52 4.99 -23.49
C GLU A 359 -4.00 4.86 -23.13
N PHE A 360 -4.30 4.50 -21.88
CA PHE A 360 -5.67 4.37 -21.39
C PHE A 360 -6.42 5.71 -21.50
N SER A 361 -5.77 6.81 -21.10
CA SER A 361 -6.35 8.15 -21.18
C SER A 361 -6.69 8.57 -22.61
N ARG A 362 -5.82 8.27 -23.59
CA ARG A 362 -6.12 8.50 -25.01
C ARG A 362 -7.33 7.68 -25.48
N ARG A 363 -7.42 6.41 -25.08
CA ARG A 363 -8.57 5.56 -25.42
C ARG A 363 -9.87 6.11 -24.85
N ILE A 364 -9.89 6.51 -23.57
CA ILE A 364 -11.07 7.09 -22.92
C ILE A 364 -11.46 8.44 -23.56
N ALA A 365 -10.49 9.27 -23.93
CA ALA A 365 -10.75 10.55 -24.59
C ALA A 365 -11.42 10.40 -25.97
N ALA A 366 -11.24 9.26 -26.63
CA ALA A 366 -11.86 8.96 -27.92
C ALA A 366 -13.32 8.46 -27.79
N LEU A 367 -13.76 8.07 -26.59
CA LEU A 367 -15.13 7.65 -26.32
C LEU A 367 -16.06 8.86 -26.13
N PRO A 368 -17.37 8.73 -26.39
CA PRO A 368 -18.35 9.73 -26.02
C PRO A 368 -18.28 10.08 -24.53
N ARG A 369 -18.70 11.28 -24.14
CA ARG A 369 -18.78 11.62 -22.72
C ARG A 369 -19.84 10.77 -22.04
N LEU A 370 -19.55 10.32 -20.83
CA LEU A 370 -20.55 9.72 -19.95
C LEU A 370 -21.51 10.82 -19.49
N GLU A 371 -22.76 10.73 -19.89
CA GLU A 371 -23.84 11.52 -19.28
C GLU A 371 -24.18 10.87 -17.96
N VAL A 372 -23.72 11.47 -16.86
CA VAL A 372 -24.11 11.03 -15.52
C VAL A 372 -25.53 11.54 -15.28
N GLU A 373 -26.50 10.63 -15.21
CA GLU A 373 -27.80 10.96 -14.65
C GLU A 373 -27.58 11.48 -13.23
N ALA A 374 -27.82 12.77 -13.01
CA ALA A 374 -27.81 13.35 -11.68
C ALA A 374 -28.99 12.77 -10.90
N LYS A 375 -28.85 11.58 -10.33
CA LYS A 375 -29.82 11.07 -9.37
C LYS A 375 -29.68 11.92 -8.10
N PRO A 376 -30.74 12.60 -7.64
CA PRO A 376 -30.72 13.26 -6.36
C PRO A 376 -30.47 12.19 -5.29
N ASN A 377 -29.52 12.44 -4.40
CA ASN A 377 -29.27 11.58 -3.24
C ASN A 377 -30.60 11.32 -2.51
N VAL A 378 -31.00 10.06 -2.42
CA VAL A 378 -32.08 9.61 -1.52
C VAL A 378 -31.46 9.25 -0.18
#